data_AF-A0A1Q3GIU9-F1
#
_entry.id   AF-A0A1Q3GIU9-F1
#
_cell.length_a   1.000
_cell.length_b   1.000
_cell.length_c   1.000
_cell.angle_alpha   90.00
_cell.angle_beta   90.00
_cell.angle_gamma   90.00
#
_symmetry.space_group_name_H-M   'P 1'
#
loop_
_entity.id
_entity.type
_entity.pdbx_description
1 polymer ?
#
loop_
_entity_poly.entity_id
_entity_poly.type
_entity_poly.pdbx_seq_one_letter_code
_entity_poly.pdbx_strand_id
1 'polypeptide(L)'
;MKQQNFFLITLCLTIILALGNQANTQAQNTTRLKIKKPSSGTGVVLDNETGGSTGFHINGLEKMRLMNDGRLHLNGSLIFNSGNDPVLYLGTGNTISQRFLQFIVSPDLTGAAGIKVGGLVVASSYGAYDPPVGNGFIQNYLQIGLDTDPTGITRLQVYGNAMKSGGGAWSEISDRLLKKDIQDFSDGLQTILNIEPKTYKYNGKGGTPNNGEKRIGVIAQDIESVAPYMVSEFYRKLEKNDATETRLLMYNSSALPYILVNAIKELNTKFEDKNNSITSLNQGQTSMQTEVETLKKANANLKSEVDTLTKENTDLKTKLADLETRLKSIEEALKKKE
;
A
#
# COMPACT_ATOMS: atom_id res chain seq x y z
N MET A 1 32.11 -97.48 56.76
CA MET A 1 32.42 -96.03 56.66
C MET A 1 33.19 -95.59 55.41
N LYS A 2 33.94 -96.45 54.68
CA LYS A 2 34.70 -96.01 53.48
C LYS A 2 33.90 -95.88 52.17
N GLN A 3 32.81 -96.64 51.96
CA GLN A 3 32.02 -96.56 50.71
C GLN A 3 31.03 -95.38 50.67
N GLN A 4 30.45 -94.98 51.81
CA GLN A 4 29.52 -93.83 51.86
C GLN A 4 30.23 -92.49 51.56
N ASN A 5 31.47 -92.31 52.01
CA ASN A 5 32.24 -91.10 51.69
C ASN A 5 32.62 -91.01 50.21
N PHE A 6 32.87 -92.15 49.55
CA PHE A 6 33.22 -92.14 48.13
C PHE A 6 32.02 -91.76 47.27
N PHE A 7 30.82 -92.26 47.61
CA PHE A 7 29.59 -91.91 46.90
C PHE A 7 29.21 -90.44 47.11
N LEU A 8 29.38 -89.92 48.33
CA LEU A 8 29.10 -88.51 48.64
C LEU A 8 30.09 -87.55 47.94
N ILE A 9 31.37 -87.92 47.85
CA ILE A 9 32.38 -87.14 47.11
C ILE A 9 32.09 -87.19 45.61
N THR A 10 31.71 -88.34 45.07
CA THR A 10 31.41 -88.49 43.62
C THR A 10 30.13 -87.74 43.24
N LEU A 11 29.12 -87.76 44.12
CA LEU A 11 27.87 -87.01 43.94
C LEU A 11 28.10 -85.50 44.08
N CYS A 12 28.93 -85.05 45.03
CA CYS A 12 29.32 -83.64 45.13
C CYS A 12 30.13 -83.19 43.92
N LEU A 13 31.05 -84.02 43.41
CA LEU A 13 31.86 -83.67 42.25
C LEU A 13 31.03 -83.59 40.96
N THR A 14 30.06 -84.49 40.78
CA THR A 14 29.14 -84.45 39.63
C THR A 14 28.13 -83.31 39.72
N ILE A 15 27.65 -82.94 40.91
CA ILE A 15 26.82 -81.75 41.11
C ILE A 15 27.63 -80.46 40.90
N ILE A 16 28.89 -80.40 41.35
CA ILE A 16 29.79 -79.26 41.10
C ILE A 16 30.16 -79.15 39.61
N LEU A 17 30.33 -80.26 38.89
CA LEU A 17 30.57 -80.28 37.44
C LEU A 17 29.30 -79.94 36.63
N ALA A 18 28.12 -80.34 37.09
CA ALA A 18 26.85 -80.02 36.44
C ALA A 18 26.40 -78.56 36.70
N LEU A 19 26.72 -78.00 37.88
CA LEU A 19 26.48 -76.59 38.21
C LEU A 19 27.59 -75.66 37.66
N GLY A 20 28.82 -76.16 37.50
CA GLY A 20 29.96 -75.40 36.96
C GLY A 20 29.90 -75.15 35.45
N ASN A 21 28.99 -75.83 34.72
CA ASN A 21 28.80 -75.65 33.28
C ASN A 21 27.53 -74.85 32.91
N GLN A 22 26.79 -74.35 33.90
CA GLN A 22 25.90 -73.20 33.69
C GLN A 22 26.66 -71.91 34.03
N ALA A 23 27.80 -71.71 33.37
CA ALA A 23 28.16 -70.34 33.05
C ALA A 23 26.99 -69.81 32.22
N ASN A 24 26.22 -68.90 32.83
CA ASN A 24 25.30 -68.00 32.16
C ASN A 24 26.03 -67.29 31.01
N THR A 25 26.18 -67.93 29.85
CA THR A 25 26.29 -67.21 28.58
C THR A 25 24.89 -66.79 28.19
N GLN A 26 24.33 -65.89 28.99
CA GLN A 26 23.38 -64.92 28.50
C GLN A 26 23.98 -64.30 27.23
N ALA A 27 23.27 -64.50 26.12
CA ALA A 27 23.36 -63.75 24.87
C ALA A 27 24.70 -63.77 24.11
N GLN A 28 25.02 -64.87 23.41
CA GLN A 28 25.72 -64.74 22.11
C GLN A 28 24.74 -64.25 21.03
N ASN A 29 24.11 -63.10 21.24
CA ASN A 29 23.63 -62.28 20.13
C ASN A 29 24.82 -61.41 19.75
N THR A 30 25.33 -61.61 18.54
CA THR A 30 26.50 -60.90 17.97
C THR A 30 26.27 -59.41 17.76
N THR A 31 25.07 -58.90 18.04
CA THR A 31 24.73 -57.48 18.10
C THR A 31 24.97 -56.91 19.50
N ARG A 32 26.18 -57.14 20.03
CA ARG A 32 26.63 -56.39 21.21
C ARG A 32 27.17 -55.06 20.73
N LEU A 33 26.67 -53.96 21.29
CA LEU A 33 27.31 -52.66 21.18
C LEU A 33 28.76 -52.82 21.62
N LYS A 34 29.70 -52.72 20.69
CA LYS A 34 31.11 -52.92 21.02
C LYS A 34 31.69 -51.62 21.53
N ILE A 35 32.35 -51.73 22.68
CA ILE A 35 33.11 -50.64 23.29
C ILE A 35 34.54 -50.78 22.78
N LYS A 36 34.99 -49.84 21.96
CA LYS A 36 36.34 -49.82 21.40
C LYS A 36 37.13 -48.64 21.92
N LYS A 37 38.45 -48.81 21.98
CA LYS A 37 39.38 -47.70 22.12
C LYS A 37 39.46 -46.95 20.77
N PRO A 38 39.32 -45.62 20.72
CA PRO A 38 39.46 -44.85 19.49
C PRO A 38 40.88 -44.96 18.92
N SER A 39 41.00 -44.88 17.59
CA SER A 39 42.28 -44.99 16.86
C SER A 39 43.21 -43.79 17.07
N SER A 40 42.69 -42.67 17.55
CA SER A 40 43.46 -41.52 18.05
C SER A 40 42.65 -40.76 19.13
N GLY A 41 43.34 -40.09 20.06
CA GLY A 41 42.71 -39.32 21.14
C GLY A 41 42.26 -40.12 22.37
N THR A 42 41.67 -39.43 23.34
CA THR A 42 41.12 -40.00 24.58
C THR A 42 39.60 -40.20 24.42
N GLY A 43 39.09 -41.40 24.68
CA GLY A 43 37.64 -41.64 24.64
C GLY A 43 37.23 -43.10 24.53
N VAL A 44 35.92 -43.29 24.34
CA VAL A 44 35.27 -44.59 24.16
C VAL A 44 34.40 -44.53 22.90
N VAL A 45 34.56 -45.50 22.00
CA VAL A 45 33.73 -45.63 20.80
C VAL A 45 32.68 -46.71 21.05
N LEU A 46 31.41 -46.34 20.87
CA LEU A 46 30.30 -47.27 20.89
C LEU A 46 29.96 -47.59 19.43
N ASP A 47 30.42 -48.75 18.96
CA ASP A 47 30.38 -49.12 17.55
C ASP A 47 29.30 -50.17 17.26
N ASN A 48 28.42 -49.85 16.30
CA ASN A 48 27.51 -50.82 15.69
C ASN A 48 28.13 -51.33 14.39
N GLU A 49 29.04 -52.30 14.52
CA GLU A 49 29.82 -52.87 13.41
C GLU A 49 28.98 -53.55 12.32
N THR A 50 27.70 -53.78 12.57
CA THR A 50 26.79 -54.38 11.58
C THR A 50 26.27 -53.38 10.55
N GLY A 51 26.55 -52.07 10.74
CA GLY A 51 26.22 -51.00 9.79
C GLY A 51 24.74 -50.62 9.74
N GLY A 52 23.90 -51.21 10.61
CA GLY A 52 22.49 -50.88 10.73
C GLY A 52 22.21 -49.61 11.56
N SER A 53 20.95 -49.16 11.54
CA SER A 53 20.49 -48.10 12.45
C SER A 53 20.53 -48.58 13.90
N THR A 54 20.78 -47.67 14.83
CA THR A 54 20.85 -47.96 16.27
C THR A 54 19.68 -47.31 16.99
N GLY A 55 18.82 -48.13 17.60
CA GLY A 55 17.60 -47.69 18.30
C GLY A 55 17.75 -47.70 19.82
N PHE A 56 17.25 -46.66 20.48
CA PHE A 56 17.25 -46.50 21.93
C PHE A 56 15.81 -46.64 22.45
N HIS A 57 15.59 -47.64 23.30
CA HIS A 57 14.28 -48.06 23.75
C HIS A 57 14.11 -47.86 25.25
N ILE A 58 12.92 -47.42 25.67
CA ILE A 58 12.51 -47.42 27.09
C ILE A 58 11.24 -48.27 27.17
N ASN A 59 11.26 -49.29 28.04
CA ASN A 59 10.17 -50.26 28.19
C ASN A 59 9.70 -50.89 26.87
N GLY A 60 10.65 -51.18 25.97
CA GLY A 60 10.38 -51.80 24.67
C GLY A 60 9.89 -50.86 23.56
N LEU A 61 9.68 -49.56 23.86
CA LEU A 61 9.29 -48.57 22.85
C LEU A 61 10.50 -47.73 22.40
N GLU A 62 10.71 -47.61 21.09
CA GLU A 62 11.77 -46.79 20.54
C GLU A 62 11.48 -45.29 20.73
N LYS A 63 12.42 -44.58 21.35
CA LYS A 63 12.32 -43.13 21.59
C LYS A 63 13.27 -42.32 20.72
N MET A 64 14.40 -42.91 20.34
CA MET A 64 15.42 -42.28 19.51
C MET A 64 16.07 -43.32 18.62
N ARG A 65 16.41 -42.93 17.39
CA ARG A 65 17.15 -43.77 16.45
C ARG A 65 18.22 -42.95 15.75
N LEU A 66 19.45 -43.44 15.79
CA LEU A 66 20.51 -42.98 14.90
C LEU A 66 20.48 -43.84 13.65
N MET A 67 20.17 -43.22 12.51
CA MET A 67 20.12 -43.89 11.22
C MET A 67 21.53 -44.17 10.70
N ASN A 68 21.66 -45.17 9.82
CA ASN A 68 22.95 -45.53 9.21
C ASN A 68 23.52 -44.43 8.30
N ASP A 69 22.68 -43.51 7.83
CA ASP A 69 23.06 -42.31 7.08
C ASP A 69 23.41 -41.10 7.96
N GLY A 70 23.43 -41.28 9.29
CA GLY A 70 23.81 -40.25 10.28
C GLY A 70 22.67 -39.34 10.72
N ARG A 71 21.44 -39.52 10.22
CA ARG A 71 20.29 -38.75 10.71
C ARG A 71 19.84 -39.21 12.09
N LEU A 72 19.43 -38.25 12.92
CA LEU A 72 18.82 -38.52 14.21
C LEU A 72 17.30 -38.43 14.09
N HIS A 73 16.61 -39.54 14.38
CA HIS A 73 15.15 -39.58 14.48
C HIS A 73 14.73 -39.62 15.96
N LEU A 74 13.78 -38.77 16.33
CA LEU A 74 13.20 -38.69 17.67
C LEU A 74 11.70 -38.95 17.60
N ASN A 75 11.23 -39.96 18.34
CA ASN A 75 9.80 -40.27 18.48
C ASN A 75 9.24 -39.49 19.69
N GLY A 76 9.19 -38.17 19.56
CA GLY A 76 8.77 -37.24 20.61
C GLY A 76 9.33 -35.83 20.39
N SER A 77 9.49 -35.09 21.48
CA SER A 77 10.02 -33.72 21.45
C SER A 77 11.53 -33.70 21.73
N LEU A 78 12.24 -32.81 21.02
CA LEU A 78 13.61 -32.43 21.38
C LEU A 78 13.55 -31.26 22.36
N ILE A 79 14.11 -31.45 23.55
CA ILE A 79 14.19 -30.42 24.58
C ILE A 79 15.67 -30.13 24.82
N PHE A 80 16.06 -28.87 24.69
CA PHE A 80 17.37 -28.42 25.11
C PHE A 80 17.24 -27.68 26.44
N ASN A 81 17.81 -28.24 27.50
CA ASN A 81 17.80 -27.62 28.82
C ASN A 81 19.25 -27.37 29.26
N SER A 82 19.74 -26.16 29.00
CA SER A 82 21.14 -25.80 29.28
C SER A 82 21.32 -24.93 30.52
N GLY A 83 20.23 -24.56 31.22
CA GLY A 83 20.23 -23.53 32.27
C GLY A 83 20.34 -22.10 31.74
N ASN A 84 20.94 -21.92 30.55
CA ASN A 84 21.02 -20.68 29.76
C ASN A 84 20.48 -20.95 28.33
N ASP A 85 20.95 -20.22 27.32
CA ASP A 85 20.51 -20.32 25.92
C ASP A 85 21.14 -21.52 25.19
N PRO A 86 20.35 -22.54 24.80
CA PRO A 86 20.89 -23.68 24.08
C PRO A 86 21.27 -23.31 22.63
N VAL A 87 22.45 -23.78 22.19
CA VAL A 87 23.00 -23.49 20.86
C VAL A 87 23.02 -24.74 19.98
N LEU A 88 22.50 -24.61 18.75
CA LEU A 88 22.63 -25.62 17.69
C LEU A 88 23.66 -25.16 16.65
N TYR A 89 24.78 -25.89 16.54
CA TYR A 89 25.82 -25.63 15.54
C TYR A 89 25.53 -26.37 14.23
N LEU A 90 25.62 -25.68 13.08
CA LEU A 90 25.48 -26.27 11.74
C LEU A 90 26.82 -26.80 11.15
N GLY A 91 27.91 -26.64 11.89
CA GLY A 91 29.25 -27.10 11.53
C GLY A 91 30.33 -26.52 12.46
N THR A 92 31.49 -27.17 12.49
CA THR A 92 32.64 -26.80 13.34
C THR A 92 33.87 -26.35 12.55
N GLY A 93 33.78 -26.38 11.21
CA GLY A 93 34.85 -25.91 10.33
C GLY A 93 35.04 -24.40 10.41
N ASN A 94 36.28 -23.94 10.29
CA ASN A 94 36.66 -22.53 10.35
C ASN A 94 36.58 -21.80 8.99
N THR A 95 35.91 -22.40 8.00
CA THR A 95 35.68 -21.82 6.68
C THR A 95 34.22 -21.46 6.48
N ILE A 96 33.99 -20.32 5.84
CA ILE A 96 32.65 -19.83 5.50
C ILE A 96 32.06 -20.75 4.44
N SER A 97 30.89 -21.33 4.68
CA SER A 97 30.20 -22.25 3.76
C SER A 97 28.70 -21.98 3.79
N GLN A 98 27.98 -22.22 2.69
CA GLN A 98 26.53 -22.07 2.59
C GLN A 98 25.81 -23.14 3.42
N ARG A 99 25.68 -22.89 4.73
CA ARG A 99 25.01 -23.80 5.67
C ARG A 99 23.63 -23.24 5.99
N PHE A 100 22.60 -24.05 5.78
CA PHE A 100 21.21 -23.67 6.02
C PHE A 100 20.61 -24.58 7.10
N LEU A 101 20.01 -23.99 8.13
CA LEU A 101 19.10 -24.73 9.02
C LEU A 101 17.72 -24.73 8.37
N GLN A 102 17.41 -25.82 7.70
CA GLN A 102 16.14 -25.96 7.01
C GLN A 102 15.09 -26.53 7.96
N PHE A 103 14.00 -25.80 8.14
CA PHE A 103 12.80 -26.28 8.81
C PHE A 103 11.81 -26.76 7.75
N ILE A 104 11.90 -28.05 7.41
CA ILE A 104 11.00 -28.69 6.43
C ILE A 104 9.94 -29.45 7.22
N VAL A 105 8.72 -28.94 7.20
CA VAL A 105 7.59 -29.60 7.87
C VAL A 105 6.86 -30.46 6.85
N SER A 106 6.80 -31.77 7.10
CA SER A 106 6.14 -32.80 6.27
C SER A 106 6.70 -32.91 4.83
N PRO A 107 7.91 -33.45 4.65
CA PRO A 107 8.56 -33.53 3.32
C PRO A 107 7.76 -34.33 2.27
N ASP A 108 6.92 -35.27 2.70
CA ASP A 108 6.18 -36.18 1.82
C ASP A 108 4.66 -35.89 1.75
N LEU A 109 4.16 -34.87 2.47
CA LEU A 109 2.72 -34.55 2.58
C LEU A 109 2.47 -33.04 2.58
N THR A 110 1.59 -32.58 1.68
CA THR A 110 1.16 -31.18 1.60
C THR A 110 0.00 -30.91 2.57
N GLY A 111 0.29 -30.26 3.69
CA GLY A 111 -0.70 -29.79 4.66
C GLY A 111 -0.08 -28.78 5.61
N ALA A 112 -0.77 -27.66 5.88
CA ALA A 112 -0.27 -26.43 6.50
C ALA A 112 0.83 -26.66 7.56
N ALA A 113 2.05 -26.30 7.15
CA ALA A 113 3.31 -26.60 7.79
C ALA A 113 3.88 -25.29 8.37
N GLY A 114 3.32 -24.85 9.50
CA GLY A 114 3.70 -23.58 10.13
C GLY A 114 4.73 -23.75 11.23
N ILE A 115 5.72 -22.85 11.30
CA ILE A 115 6.61 -22.75 12.45
C ILE A 115 5.87 -21.97 13.55
N LYS A 116 5.37 -22.66 14.58
CA LYS A 116 4.78 -22.03 15.76
C LYS A 116 5.88 -21.74 16.78
N VAL A 117 6.34 -20.49 16.81
CA VAL A 117 7.37 -20.01 17.74
C VAL A 117 6.88 -18.76 18.44
N GLY A 118 7.27 -18.59 19.71
CA GLY A 118 7.05 -17.34 20.44
C GLY A 118 7.92 -16.18 19.93
N GLY A 119 8.95 -16.50 19.14
CA GLY A 119 9.84 -15.59 18.44
C GLY A 119 10.79 -16.37 17.53
N LEU A 120 11.19 -15.80 16.38
CA LEU A 120 12.17 -16.38 15.46
C LEU A 120 13.35 -15.41 15.34
N VAL A 121 14.56 -15.83 15.69
CA VAL A 121 15.79 -15.03 15.59
C VAL A 121 16.76 -15.69 14.61
N VAL A 122 17.11 -15.01 13.50
CA VAL A 122 18.05 -15.53 12.49
C VAL A 122 19.39 -14.79 12.57
N ALA A 123 20.27 -15.28 13.46
CA ALA A 123 21.59 -14.81 13.92
C ALA A 123 22.88 -15.13 13.09
N SER A 124 23.80 -14.21 12.76
CA SER A 124 25.20 -14.53 12.35
C SER A 124 26.20 -14.52 13.53
N SER A 125 25.84 -13.91 14.65
CA SER A 125 26.54 -14.03 15.94
C SER A 125 25.55 -13.88 17.11
N TYR A 126 25.74 -14.68 18.16
CA TYR A 126 24.77 -14.91 19.24
C TYR A 126 24.65 -13.75 20.25
N GLY A 127 25.67 -12.89 20.38
CA GLY A 127 25.75 -11.93 21.49
C GLY A 127 25.04 -10.59 21.32
N ALA A 128 24.32 -10.33 20.22
CA ALA A 128 23.92 -8.95 19.87
C ALA A 128 22.43 -8.58 20.06
N TYR A 129 21.47 -9.52 19.99
CA TYR A 129 20.03 -9.18 20.05
C TYR A 129 19.18 -10.37 20.54
N ASP A 130 18.87 -10.39 21.84
CA ASP A 130 17.99 -11.36 22.50
C ASP A 130 16.61 -10.70 22.77
N PRO A 131 15.59 -10.90 21.91
CA PRO A 131 14.31 -10.20 22.04
C PRO A 131 13.41 -10.83 23.13
N PRO A 132 12.60 -10.01 23.84
CA PRO A 132 11.63 -10.53 24.82
C PRO A 132 10.63 -11.50 24.18
N VAL A 133 10.10 -12.43 24.98
CA VAL A 133 9.10 -13.45 24.58
C VAL A 133 7.91 -12.80 23.85
N GLY A 134 7.55 -13.33 22.66
CA GLY A 134 6.41 -12.85 21.84
C GLY A 134 6.81 -12.10 20.57
N ASN A 135 8.11 -11.88 20.32
CA ASN A 135 8.61 -11.06 19.22
C ASN A 135 9.41 -11.87 18.19
N GLY A 136 9.16 -11.67 16.90
CA GLY A 136 9.97 -12.20 15.80
C GLY A 136 11.04 -11.21 15.32
N PHE A 137 12.28 -11.66 15.13
CA PHE A 137 13.42 -10.85 14.73
C PHE A 137 14.22 -11.49 13.58
N ILE A 138 14.18 -10.91 12.40
CA ILE A 138 14.94 -11.39 11.23
C ILE A 138 16.16 -10.49 11.06
N GLN A 139 17.38 -10.99 11.33
CA GLN A 139 18.59 -10.16 11.44
C GLN A 139 19.12 -9.63 10.10
N ASN A 140 18.77 -10.26 8.96
CA ASN A 140 19.35 -9.92 7.65
C ASN A 140 18.33 -9.37 6.64
N TYR A 141 17.38 -10.15 6.11
CA TYR A 141 16.27 -9.62 5.28
C TYR A 141 14.96 -10.34 5.64
N LEU A 142 13.90 -9.58 5.99
CA LEU A 142 12.51 -10.00 5.80
C LEU A 142 12.05 -9.39 4.48
N GLN A 143 11.96 -10.23 3.45
CA GLN A 143 11.38 -9.78 2.20
C GLN A 143 9.84 -9.87 2.29
N ILE A 144 9.23 -8.70 2.35
CA ILE A 144 7.87 -8.42 1.87
C ILE A 144 8.06 -7.19 0.96
N GLY A 145 8.68 -7.41 -0.20
CA GLY A 145 9.33 -6.36 -1.03
C GLY A 145 10.81 -6.09 -0.66
N LEU A 146 11.61 -5.54 -1.60
CA LEU A 146 13.04 -5.18 -1.45
C LEU A 146 13.25 -3.66 -1.61
N ASP A 147 14.01 -3.01 -0.71
CA ASP A 147 15.21 -2.17 -1.01
C ASP A 147 15.70 -1.30 0.19
N THR A 148 16.95 -0.82 0.09
CA THR A 148 17.97 -0.63 1.16
C THR A 148 18.17 0.79 1.72
N ASP A 149 17.14 1.65 1.80
CA ASP A 149 17.31 3.06 2.25
C ASP A 149 16.72 3.36 3.65
N PRO A 150 17.52 3.72 4.68
CA PRO A 150 17.05 4.08 6.03
C PRO A 150 16.29 5.42 6.09
N THR A 151 16.14 6.13 4.98
CA THR A 151 15.23 7.26 4.80
C THR A 151 13.86 6.83 4.24
N GLY A 152 13.56 5.52 4.19
CA GLY A 152 12.26 5.03 3.73
C GLY A 152 11.07 5.55 4.55
N ILE A 153 10.17 6.29 3.88
CA ILE A 153 8.93 6.83 4.46
C ILE A 153 7.87 5.75 4.78
N THR A 154 8.03 4.49 4.33
CA THR A 154 7.15 3.35 4.66
C THR A 154 7.90 2.01 4.68
N ARG A 155 7.40 1.04 5.47
CA ARG A 155 8.00 -0.31 5.65
C ARG A 155 7.66 -1.32 4.54
N LEU A 156 6.73 -0.98 3.65
CA LEU A 156 6.32 -1.78 2.49
C LEU A 156 6.35 -0.85 1.27
N GLN A 157 7.39 -1.00 0.45
CA GLN A 157 7.47 -0.41 -0.88
C GLN A 157 7.12 -1.52 -1.87
N VAL A 158 6.08 -1.31 -2.66
CA VAL A 158 5.63 -2.28 -3.66
C VAL A 158 5.97 -1.74 -5.04
N TYR A 159 7.03 -2.27 -5.63
CA TYR A 159 7.29 -2.10 -7.05
C TYR A 159 6.36 -3.05 -7.82
N GLY A 160 5.16 -2.58 -8.14
CA GLY A 160 4.05 -3.37 -8.69
C GLY A 160 2.72 -3.04 -7.99
N ASN A 161 1.68 -3.85 -8.22
CA ASN A 161 0.36 -3.64 -7.59
C ASN A 161 0.32 -4.26 -6.17
N ALA A 162 -0.31 -3.59 -5.21
CA ALA A 162 -0.66 -4.16 -3.91
C ALA A 162 -1.99 -3.61 -3.37
N MET A 163 -2.59 -4.31 -2.38
CA MET A 163 -3.92 -4.02 -1.85
C MET A 163 -3.93 -3.78 -0.32
N LYS A 164 -4.63 -2.72 0.10
CA LYS A 164 -4.71 -2.20 1.47
C LYS A 164 -6.16 -1.82 1.67
N SER A 165 -6.82 -2.39 2.68
CA SER A 165 -8.17 -1.97 3.02
C SER A 165 -8.17 -0.55 3.61
N GLY A 166 -8.99 0.33 3.01
CA GLY A 166 -9.29 1.68 3.49
C GLY A 166 -8.16 2.71 3.36
N GLY A 167 -7.92 3.24 2.16
CA GLY A 167 -7.15 4.48 1.97
C GLY A 167 -6.33 4.53 0.69
N GLY A 168 -6.97 4.93 -0.42
CA GLY A 168 -6.38 5.51 -1.63
C GLY A 168 -5.44 4.63 -2.46
N ALA A 169 -5.34 4.95 -3.77
CA ALA A 169 -4.43 4.41 -4.80
C ALA A 169 -3.96 2.94 -4.66
N TRP A 170 -4.81 2.08 -4.07
CA TRP A 170 -4.74 0.65 -3.82
C TRP A 170 -6.22 0.21 -3.91
N SER A 171 -6.56 -0.89 -4.60
CA SER A 171 -7.97 -1.26 -4.84
C SER A 171 -8.78 -1.30 -3.53
N GLU A 172 -9.90 -0.56 -3.48
CA GLU A 172 -10.76 -0.44 -2.30
C GLU A 172 -12.10 -1.17 -2.47
N ILE A 173 -12.60 -1.78 -1.40
CA ILE A 173 -13.96 -2.35 -1.37
C ILE A 173 -14.96 -1.19 -1.22
N SER A 174 -15.88 -1.04 -2.18
CA SER A 174 -16.73 0.16 -2.31
C SER A 174 -18.25 -0.12 -2.41
N ASP A 175 -18.69 -1.35 -2.14
CA ASP A 175 -20.09 -1.75 -2.19
C ASP A 175 -20.96 -0.96 -1.19
N ARG A 176 -22.18 -0.57 -1.59
CA ARG A 176 -23.13 0.16 -0.74
C ARG A 176 -23.49 -0.65 0.51
N LEU A 177 -23.59 -1.97 0.41
CA LEU A 177 -23.91 -2.86 1.54
C LEU A 177 -22.85 -2.82 2.64
N LEU A 178 -21.64 -2.37 2.31
CA LEU A 178 -20.49 -2.29 3.21
C LEU A 178 -20.23 -0.86 3.69
N LYS A 179 -21.17 0.06 3.47
CA LYS A 179 -21.10 1.47 3.86
C LYS A 179 -22.28 1.84 4.74
N LYS A 180 -22.04 2.68 5.74
CA LYS A 180 -23.04 3.31 6.59
C LYS A 180 -22.81 4.82 6.60
N ASP A 181 -23.82 5.58 7.02
CA ASP A 181 -23.74 7.04 7.15
C ASP A 181 -23.33 7.75 5.84
N ILE A 182 -23.91 7.30 4.70
CA ILE A 182 -23.62 7.83 3.37
C ILE A 182 -24.18 9.24 3.24
N GLN A 183 -23.31 10.22 3.01
CA GLN A 183 -23.65 11.62 2.79
C GLN A 183 -23.07 12.11 1.47
N ASP A 184 -23.68 13.16 0.91
CA ASP A 184 -23.12 13.83 -0.26
C ASP A 184 -21.82 14.54 0.11
N PHE A 185 -20.83 14.41 -0.77
CA PHE A 185 -19.57 15.13 -0.67
C PHE A 185 -19.63 16.33 -1.59
N SER A 186 -19.59 17.54 -1.02
CA SER A 186 -19.87 18.80 -1.74
C SER A 186 -18.64 19.58 -2.19
N ASP A 187 -17.47 19.29 -1.64
CA ASP A 187 -16.24 19.97 -2.03
C ASP A 187 -15.98 19.80 -3.52
N GLY A 188 -15.66 20.91 -4.19
CA GLY A 188 -15.67 20.98 -5.65
C GLY A 188 -14.86 22.16 -6.18
N LEU A 189 -15.45 22.98 -7.05
CA LEU A 189 -14.68 23.97 -7.82
C LEU A 189 -13.94 24.97 -6.92
N GLN A 190 -14.63 25.50 -5.90
CA GLN A 190 -14.02 26.48 -4.99
C GLN A 190 -12.84 25.88 -4.20
N THR A 191 -12.95 24.62 -3.77
CA THR A 191 -11.88 23.90 -3.08
C THR A 191 -10.67 23.75 -3.99
N ILE A 192 -10.85 23.29 -5.24
CA ILE A 192 -9.74 23.14 -6.20
C ILE A 192 -9.08 24.47 -6.54
N LEU A 193 -9.86 25.54 -6.71
CA LEU A 193 -9.32 26.87 -7.01
C LEU A 193 -8.41 27.43 -5.90
N ASN A 194 -8.59 26.96 -4.66
CA ASN A 194 -7.76 27.35 -3.52
C ASN A 194 -6.55 26.42 -3.31
N ILE A 195 -6.43 25.33 -4.08
CA ILE A 195 -5.27 24.43 -4.02
C ILE A 195 -4.23 24.90 -5.02
N GLU A 196 -3.02 25.21 -4.53
CA GLU A 196 -1.90 25.63 -5.37
C GLU A 196 -0.87 24.50 -5.53
N PRO A 197 -0.75 23.88 -6.72
CA PRO A 197 0.31 22.93 -6.99
C PRO A 197 1.68 23.60 -6.90
N LYS A 198 2.62 22.95 -6.22
CA LYS A 198 4.00 23.40 -6.08
C LYS A 198 4.93 22.40 -6.75
N THR A 199 6.04 22.93 -7.26
CA THR A 199 7.19 22.10 -7.56
C THR A 199 8.18 22.22 -6.40
N TYR A 200 8.68 21.10 -5.90
CA TYR A 200 9.60 21.08 -4.77
C TYR A 200 10.69 20.05 -4.96
N LYS A 201 11.73 20.16 -4.13
CA LYS A 201 12.74 19.13 -3.92
C LYS A 201 12.78 18.86 -2.43
N TYR A 202 12.97 17.60 -2.05
CA TYR A 202 13.21 17.28 -0.65
C TYR A 202 14.59 17.81 -0.23
N ASN A 203 14.69 18.21 1.04
CA ASN A 203 15.90 18.80 1.62
C ASN A 203 16.72 17.79 2.48
N GLY A 204 16.31 16.52 2.53
CA GLY A 204 16.96 15.49 3.34
C GLY A 204 16.42 15.34 4.76
N LYS A 205 15.60 16.30 5.23
CA LYS A 205 15.09 16.29 6.61
C LYS A 205 13.91 15.35 6.76
N GLY A 206 13.66 14.90 7.99
CA GLY A 206 12.51 14.04 8.32
C GLY A 206 12.57 12.65 7.70
N GLY A 207 13.75 12.21 7.23
CA GLY A 207 13.91 10.98 6.48
C GLY A 207 13.34 11.07 5.07
N THR A 208 13.54 12.18 4.37
CA THR A 208 13.19 12.30 2.94
C THR A 208 14.46 12.26 2.09
N PRO A 209 14.43 11.80 0.83
CA PRO A 209 15.63 11.70 0.01
C PRO A 209 16.14 13.10 -0.41
N ASN A 210 17.44 13.36 -0.33
CA ASN A 210 18.05 14.60 -0.86
C ASN A 210 18.85 14.33 -2.14
N ASN A 211 18.17 13.84 -3.17
CA ASN A 211 18.77 13.46 -4.44
C ASN A 211 18.64 14.56 -5.52
N GLY A 212 18.10 15.73 -5.18
CA GLY A 212 17.93 16.85 -6.09
C GLY A 212 16.80 16.69 -7.12
N GLU A 213 16.01 15.61 -7.05
CA GLU A 213 14.89 15.36 -7.94
C GLU A 213 13.77 16.37 -7.74
N LYS A 214 13.30 16.95 -8.87
CA LYS A 214 12.13 17.84 -8.87
C LYS A 214 10.86 17.01 -8.82
N ARG A 215 9.98 17.36 -7.90
CA ARG A 215 8.68 16.71 -7.69
C ARG A 215 7.57 17.74 -7.83
N ILE A 216 6.38 17.27 -8.14
CA ILE A 216 5.15 18.06 -8.19
C ILE A 216 4.25 17.56 -7.06
N GLY A 217 3.66 18.48 -6.31
CA GLY A 217 2.72 18.15 -5.25
C GLY A 217 2.14 19.40 -4.63
N VAL A 218 1.82 19.32 -3.35
CA VAL A 218 1.19 20.38 -2.57
C VAL A 218 1.91 20.51 -1.22
N ILE A 219 1.79 21.66 -0.58
CA ILE A 219 2.24 21.84 0.80
C ILE A 219 1.10 21.40 1.72
N ALA A 220 1.39 20.49 2.65
CA ALA A 220 0.36 19.93 3.52
C ALA A 220 -0.34 21.00 4.38
N GLN A 221 0.38 22.03 4.83
CA GLN A 221 -0.17 23.17 5.58
C GLN A 221 -1.15 23.99 4.72
N ASP A 222 -0.84 24.22 3.44
CA ASP A 222 -1.74 24.92 2.52
C ASP A 222 -3.03 24.11 2.35
N ILE A 223 -2.92 22.79 2.20
CA ILE A 223 -4.09 21.89 2.15
C ILE A 223 -4.86 21.86 3.47
N GLU A 224 -4.18 21.88 4.62
CA GLU A 224 -4.84 21.86 5.95
C GLU A 224 -5.82 23.02 6.10
N SER A 225 -5.49 24.19 5.52
CA SER A 225 -6.36 25.37 5.53
C SER A 225 -7.59 25.26 4.61
N VAL A 226 -7.52 24.43 3.56
CA VAL A 226 -8.55 24.32 2.51
C VAL A 226 -9.41 23.07 2.68
N ALA A 227 -8.79 21.93 2.98
CA ALA A 227 -9.40 20.61 3.11
C ALA A 227 -8.69 19.82 4.24
N PRO A 228 -8.92 20.18 5.51
CA PRO A 228 -8.18 19.63 6.66
C PRO A 228 -8.29 18.11 6.79
N TYR A 229 -9.39 17.50 6.35
CA TYR A 229 -9.60 16.05 6.36
C TYR A 229 -8.66 15.28 5.40
N MET A 230 -7.96 15.98 4.50
CA MET A 230 -6.92 15.42 3.63
C MET A 230 -5.54 15.48 4.28
N VAL A 231 -5.42 15.98 5.50
CA VAL A 231 -4.15 16.15 6.20
C VAL A 231 -4.20 15.43 7.53
N SER A 232 -3.11 14.77 7.86
CA SER A 232 -2.91 14.10 9.14
C SER A 232 -1.58 14.50 9.73
N GLU A 233 -1.47 14.51 11.05
CA GLU A 233 -0.20 14.78 11.71
C GLU A 233 0.57 13.49 12.01
N PHE A 234 1.88 13.62 12.03
CA PHE A 234 2.81 12.61 12.52
C PHE A 234 4.00 13.30 13.18
N TYR A 235 4.72 12.58 14.04
CA TYR A 235 5.84 13.13 14.79
C TYR A 235 7.13 12.45 14.35
N ARG A 236 8.16 13.25 14.08
CA ARG A 236 9.46 12.77 13.59
C ARG A 236 10.56 13.77 13.90
N LYS A 237 11.75 13.29 14.22
CA LYS A 237 12.95 14.13 14.25
C LYS A 237 13.27 14.63 12.84
N LEU A 238 13.61 15.92 12.70
CA LEU A 238 13.99 16.49 11.40
C LEU A 238 15.41 16.07 11.04
N GLU A 239 16.31 16.12 12.01
CA GLU A 239 17.67 15.61 11.94
C GLU A 239 17.86 14.42 12.88
N LYS A 240 18.81 13.54 12.57
CA LYS A 240 19.10 12.35 13.41
C LYS A 240 19.37 12.69 14.88
N ASN A 241 19.97 13.85 15.13
CA ASN A 241 20.45 14.29 16.44
C ASN A 241 19.48 15.22 17.20
N ASP A 242 18.28 15.50 16.67
CA ASP A 242 17.32 16.35 17.37
C ASP A 242 16.93 15.73 18.72
N ALA A 243 16.77 16.56 19.75
CA ALA A 243 16.40 16.11 21.09
C ALA A 243 14.95 15.58 21.15
N THR A 244 14.04 16.22 20.40
CA THR A 244 12.61 15.93 20.38
C THR A 244 12.11 15.70 18.97
N GLU A 245 10.98 15.00 18.84
CA GLU A 245 10.28 14.91 17.57
C GLU A 245 9.57 16.22 17.25
N THR A 246 9.49 16.54 15.96
CA THR A 246 8.76 17.68 15.42
C THR A 246 7.41 17.20 14.91
N ARG A 247 6.34 17.97 15.17
CA ARG A 247 5.04 17.77 14.52
C ARG A 247 5.18 18.06 13.02
N LEU A 248 4.87 17.08 12.19
CA LEU A 248 4.88 17.16 10.74
C LEU A 248 3.50 16.79 10.20
N LEU A 249 3.23 17.21 8.97
CA LEU A 249 1.95 16.96 8.31
C LEU A 249 2.15 16.05 7.10
N MET A 250 1.22 15.11 6.94
CA MET A 250 1.15 14.20 5.81
C MET A 250 -0.16 14.44 5.06
N TYR A 251 -0.04 14.53 3.74
CA TYR A 251 -1.16 14.74 2.83
C TYR A 251 -1.68 13.41 2.28
N ASN A 252 -3.00 13.20 2.36
CA ASN A 252 -3.73 12.10 1.76
C ASN A 252 -4.55 12.58 0.57
N SER A 253 -4.13 12.22 -0.65
CA SER A 253 -4.76 12.66 -1.89
C SER A 253 -6.06 11.94 -2.24
N SER A 254 -6.57 11.01 -1.42
CA SER A 254 -7.69 10.13 -1.79
C SER A 254 -8.98 10.87 -2.11
N ALA A 255 -9.22 12.03 -1.48
CA ALA A 255 -10.41 12.83 -1.75
C ALA A 255 -10.27 13.70 -3.02
N LEU A 256 -9.05 14.01 -3.47
CA LEU A 256 -8.80 14.97 -4.56
C LEU A 256 -9.53 14.60 -5.87
N PRO A 257 -9.55 13.33 -6.32
CA PRO A 257 -10.29 12.96 -7.52
C PRO A 257 -11.79 13.24 -7.44
N TYR A 258 -12.41 13.08 -6.27
CA TYR A 258 -13.83 13.35 -6.08
C TYR A 258 -14.14 14.84 -6.06
N ILE A 259 -13.25 15.64 -5.45
CA ILE A 259 -13.33 17.11 -5.52
C ILE A 259 -13.24 17.57 -6.98
N LEU A 260 -12.32 17.00 -7.77
CA LEU A 260 -12.19 17.30 -9.20
C LEU A 260 -13.46 16.91 -10.00
N VAL A 261 -14.08 15.76 -9.71
CA VAL A 261 -15.34 15.37 -10.34
C VAL A 261 -16.44 16.40 -10.06
N ASN A 262 -16.58 16.83 -8.81
CA ASN A 262 -17.55 17.86 -8.43
C ASN A 262 -17.24 19.21 -9.10
N ALA A 263 -15.98 19.62 -9.11
CA ALA A 263 -15.54 20.85 -9.77
C ALA A 263 -15.89 20.88 -11.27
N ILE A 264 -15.69 19.77 -11.98
CA ILE A 264 -16.03 19.65 -13.41
C ILE A 264 -17.54 19.73 -13.61
N LYS A 265 -18.35 19.09 -12.75
CA LYS A 265 -19.82 19.19 -12.81
C LYS A 265 -20.28 20.63 -12.60
N GLU A 266 -19.74 21.32 -11.60
CA GLU A 266 -20.05 22.74 -11.36
C GLU A 266 -19.65 23.64 -12.53
N LEU A 267 -18.48 23.39 -13.14
CA LEU A 267 -18.04 24.12 -14.33
C LEU A 267 -18.99 23.89 -15.51
N ASN A 268 -19.47 22.66 -15.71
CA ASN A 268 -20.44 22.35 -16.75
C ASN A 268 -21.76 23.12 -16.54
N THR A 269 -22.27 23.16 -15.32
CA THR A 269 -23.47 23.96 -15.00
C THR A 269 -23.26 25.44 -15.32
N LYS A 270 -22.15 26.04 -14.87
CA LYS A 270 -21.83 27.44 -15.15
C LYS A 270 -21.66 27.71 -16.66
N PHE A 271 -21.18 26.74 -17.42
CA PHE A 271 -21.04 26.83 -18.87
C PHE A 271 -22.40 26.84 -19.56
N GLU A 272 -23.29 25.92 -19.21
CA GLU A 272 -24.66 25.86 -19.75
C GLU A 272 -25.44 27.14 -19.45
N ASP A 273 -25.36 27.66 -18.22
CA ASP A 273 -26.02 28.91 -17.82
C ASP A 273 -25.55 30.11 -18.67
N LYS A 274 -24.23 30.19 -18.91
CA LYS A 274 -23.64 31.22 -19.79
C LYS A 274 -24.11 31.05 -21.23
N ASN A 275 -24.18 29.82 -21.74
CA ASN A 275 -24.61 29.54 -23.11
C ASN A 275 -26.10 29.91 -23.33
N ASN A 276 -26.95 29.64 -22.34
CA ASN A 276 -28.36 30.04 -22.34
C ASN A 276 -28.53 31.57 -22.32
N SER A 277 -27.70 32.25 -21.52
CA SER A 277 -27.68 33.72 -21.47
C SER A 277 -27.25 34.33 -22.81
N ILE A 278 -26.21 33.78 -23.44
CA ILE A 278 -25.75 34.21 -24.78
C ILE A 278 -26.85 34.00 -25.83
N THR A 279 -27.52 32.85 -25.81
CA THR A 279 -28.63 32.56 -26.73
C THR A 279 -29.76 33.59 -26.58
N SER A 280 -30.13 33.93 -25.34
CA SER A 280 -31.17 34.92 -25.05
C SER A 280 -30.76 36.33 -25.51
N LEU A 281 -29.50 36.73 -25.27
CA LEU A 281 -28.97 38.01 -25.74
C LEU A 281 -28.96 38.12 -27.27
N ASN A 282 -28.55 37.06 -27.97
CA ASN A 282 -28.53 37.03 -29.44
C ASN A 282 -29.94 37.13 -30.04
N GLN A 283 -30.94 36.50 -29.41
CA GLN A 283 -32.34 36.64 -29.80
C GLN A 283 -32.81 38.09 -29.64
N GLY A 284 -32.54 38.72 -28.49
CA GLY A 284 -32.87 40.13 -28.26
C GLY A 284 -32.20 41.08 -29.27
N GLN A 285 -30.92 40.85 -29.60
CA GLN A 285 -30.21 41.62 -30.62
C GLN A 285 -30.86 41.49 -32.00
N THR A 286 -31.30 40.28 -32.37
CA THR A 286 -31.98 40.02 -33.65
C THR A 286 -33.33 40.77 -33.72
N SER A 287 -34.10 40.74 -32.62
CA SER A 287 -35.36 41.49 -32.52
C SER A 287 -35.14 42.99 -32.65
N MET A 288 -34.16 43.53 -31.93
CA MET A 288 -33.83 44.96 -31.98
C MET A 288 -33.32 45.38 -33.37
N GLN A 289 -32.55 44.53 -34.04
CA GLN A 289 -32.09 44.80 -35.41
C GLN A 289 -33.25 44.85 -36.40
N THR A 290 -34.24 43.96 -36.26
CA THR A 290 -35.48 43.96 -37.06
C THR A 290 -36.30 45.23 -36.82
N GLU A 291 -36.41 45.67 -35.57
CA GLU A 291 -37.11 46.91 -35.22
C GLU A 291 -36.40 48.15 -35.80
N VAL A 292 -35.07 48.23 -35.70
CA VAL A 292 -34.27 49.30 -36.31
C VAL A 292 -34.46 49.35 -37.83
N GLU A 293 -34.49 48.20 -38.51
CA GLU A 293 -34.77 48.14 -39.95
C GLU A 293 -36.18 48.62 -40.29
N THR A 294 -37.17 48.27 -39.47
CA THR A 294 -38.56 48.70 -39.63
C THR A 294 -38.69 50.21 -39.44
N LEU A 295 -38.08 50.77 -38.40
CA LEU A 295 -38.07 52.21 -38.14
C LEU A 295 -37.32 52.98 -39.23
N LYS A 296 -36.21 52.45 -39.76
CA LYS A 296 -35.51 53.05 -40.90
C LYS A 296 -36.41 53.14 -42.14
N LYS A 297 -37.18 52.09 -42.44
CA LYS A 297 -38.15 52.10 -43.55
C LYS A 297 -39.26 53.13 -43.30
N ALA A 298 -39.83 53.17 -42.10
CA ALA A 298 -40.86 54.15 -41.74
C ALA A 298 -40.34 55.59 -41.88
N ASN A 299 -39.12 55.88 -41.41
CA ASN A 299 -38.48 57.19 -41.56
C ASN A 299 -38.23 57.57 -43.03
N ALA A 300 -37.83 56.62 -43.88
CA ALA A 300 -37.66 56.87 -45.30
C ALA A 300 -39.00 57.22 -45.98
N ASN A 301 -40.09 56.53 -45.62
CA ASN A 301 -41.42 56.83 -46.12
C ASN A 301 -41.90 58.21 -45.67
N LEU A 302 -41.78 58.54 -44.37
CA LEU A 302 -42.11 59.86 -43.83
C LEU A 302 -41.31 60.97 -44.51
N LYS A 303 -40.02 60.74 -44.79
CA LYS A 303 -39.19 61.71 -45.50
C LYS A 303 -39.73 61.99 -46.90
N SER A 304 -40.13 60.95 -47.64
CA SER A 304 -40.76 61.08 -48.96
C SER A 304 -42.09 61.85 -48.92
N GLU A 305 -42.92 61.59 -47.90
CA GLU A 305 -44.18 62.31 -47.70
C GLU A 305 -43.96 63.79 -47.38
N VAL A 306 -43.00 64.11 -46.50
CA VAL A 306 -42.59 65.48 -46.19
C VAL A 306 -42.08 66.21 -47.43
N ASP A 307 -41.27 65.55 -48.26
CA ASP A 307 -40.75 66.15 -49.50
C ASP A 307 -41.89 66.43 -50.49
N THR A 308 -42.89 65.55 -50.57
CA THR A 308 -44.10 65.73 -51.40
C THR A 308 -44.93 66.92 -50.93
N LEU A 309 -45.27 66.97 -49.64
CA LEU A 309 -46.03 68.07 -49.04
C LEU A 309 -45.30 69.42 -49.16
N THR A 310 -43.98 69.41 -49.08
CA THR A 310 -43.16 70.62 -49.26
C THR A 310 -43.28 71.15 -50.69
N LYS A 311 -43.27 70.26 -51.68
CA LYS A 311 -43.49 70.61 -53.08
C LYS A 311 -44.90 71.16 -53.32
N GLU A 312 -45.92 70.47 -52.82
CA GLU A 312 -47.31 70.91 -52.93
C GLU A 312 -47.53 72.30 -52.30
N ASN A 313 -46.97 72.54 -51.11
CA ASN A 313 -47.02 73.85 -50.46
C ASN A 313 -46.33 74.95 -51.29
N THR A 314 -45.23 74.62 -51.97
CA THR A 314 -44.53 75.57 -52.84
C THR A 314 -45.37 75.91 -54.07
N ASP A 315 -46.01 74.92 -54.68
CA ASP A 315 -46.93 75.10 -55.81
C ASP A 315 -48.16 75.94 -55.41
N LEU A 316 -48.75 75.66 -54.22
CA LEU A 316 -49.87 76.42 -53.68
C LEU A 316 -49.51 77.88 -53.40
N LYS A 317 -48.34 78.14 -52.79
CA LYS A 317 -47.83 79.51 -52.58
C LYS A 317 -47.66 80.27 -53.90
N THR A 318 -47.17 79.58 -54.93
CA THR A 318 -47.00 80.17 -56.27
C THR A 318 -48.36 80.53 -56.89
N LYS A 319 -49.34 79.62 -56.81
CA LYS A 319 -50.72 79.89 -57.27
C LYS A 319 -51.40 81.01 -56.50
N LEU A 320 -51.19 81.09 -55.19
CA LEU A 320 -51.73 82.17 -54.36
C LEU A 320 -51.16 83.53 -54.78
N ALA A 321 -49.84 83.62 -54.99
CA ALA A 321 -49.21 84.84 -55.47
C ALA A 321 -49.73 85.28 -56.86
N ASP A 322 -49.98 84.34 -57.78
CA ASP A 322 -50.63 84.62 -59.07
C ASP A 322 -52.05 85.18 -58.88
N LEU A 323 -52.85 84.56 -58.02
CA LEU A 323 -54.21 85.03 -57.71
C LEU A 323 -54.22 86.41 -57.06
N GLU A 324 -53.34 86.70 -56.11
CA GLU A 324 -53.18 88.02 -55.49
C GLU A 324 -52.82 89.08 -56.55
N THR A 325 -51.91 88.75 -57.46
CA THR A 325 -51.52 89.64 -58.57
C THR A 325 -52.70 89.94 -59.50
N ARG A 326 -53.49 88.91 -59.83
CA ARG A 326 -54.71 89.05 -60.64
C ARG A 326 -55.79 89.86 -59.93
N LEU A 327 -55.99 89.65 -58.63
CA LEU A 327 -56.95 90.39 -57.82
C LEU A 327 -56.60 91.88 -57.79
N LYS A 328 -55.33 92.21 -57.52
CA LYS A 328 -54.83 93.59 -57.56
C LYS A 328 -55.09 94.26 -58.90
N SER A 329 -54.83 93.54 -60.00
CA SER A 329 -55.09 94.03 -61.36
C SER A 329 -56.59 94.33 -61.60
N ILE A 330 -57.48 93.51 -61.03
CA ILE A 330 -58.94 93.71 -61.11
C ILE A 330 -59.38 94.91 -60.25
N GLU A 331 -58.88 95.03 -59.02
CA GLU A 331 -59.17 96.17 -58.14
C GLU A 331 -58.74 97.50 -58.75
N GLU A 332 -57.56 97.55 -59.39
CA GLU A 332 -57.08 98.71 -60.14
C GLU A 332 -57.98 99.03 -61.35
N ALA A 333 -58.51 98.01 -62.03
CA ALA A 333 -59.44 98.20 -63.15
C ALA A 333 -60.81 98.73 -62.69
N LEU A 334 -61.29 98.33 -61.51
CA LEU A 334 -62.55 98.80 -60.93
C LEU A 334 -62.46 100.26 -60.47
N LYS A 335 -61.35 100.65 -59.82
CA LYS A 335 -61.10 102.06 -59.44
C LYS A 335 -61.06 103.05 -60.61
N LYS A 336 -60.79 102.58 -61.83
CA LYS A 336 -60.81 103.41 -63.06
C LYS A 336 -62.21 103.62 -63.63
N LYS A 337 -63.23 102.94 -63.11
CA LYS A 337 -64.62 102.99 -63.62
C LYS A 337 -65.57 103.83 -62.75
N GLU A 338 -65.13 104.27 -61.57
CA GLU A 338 -65.79 105.31 -60.75
C GLU A 338 -65.18 106.68 -61.07
#